data_AF-A0A097IH35-F1
#
_entry.id   AF-A0A097IH35-F1
#
_cell.length_a   1.000
_cell.length_b   1.000
_cell.length_c   1.000
_cell.angle_alpha   90.00
_cell.angle_beta   90.00
_cell.angle_gamma   90.00
#
_symmetry.space_group_name_H-M   'P 1'
#
loop_
_entity.id
_entity.type
_entity.pdbx_description
1 polymer ?
#
loop_
_entity_poly.entity_id
_entity_poly.type
_entity_poly.pdbx_seq_one_letter_code
_entity_poly.pdbx_strand_id
1 'polypeptide(L)'
;MTRIALYCTDTMIDSTYAHLLVDLARAGGELVLVGDGLDTVRSLGGLPVTPEADLGAVTALGVDVLVVPGADSYVRGHERLVRTLREVRLRGIPVAAIGAALVLERAGLGEDPAVITDDDPARFAARVLRAG
;
A
#
# COMPACT_ATOMS: atom_id res chain seq x y z
N MET A 1 -16.67 -4.44 -7.09
CA MET A 1 -15.56 -3.61 -7.60
C MET A 1 -14.63 -3.45 -6.42
N THR A 2 -13.40 -3.92 -6.53
CA THR A 2 -12.49 -4.04 -5.38
C THR A 2 -12.03 -2.63 -4.96
N ARG A 3 -12.29 -2.26 -3.70
CA ARG A 3 -11.86 -1.00 -3.09
C ARG A 3 -10.49 -1.15 -2.47
N ILE A 4 -9.55 -0.34 -2.90
CA ILE A 4 -8.12 -0.51 -2.65
C ILE A 4 -7.58 0.71 -1.90
N ALA A 5 -7.11 0.51 -0.68
CA ALA A 5 -6.31 1.52 0.01
C ALA A 5 -4.89 1.48 -0.54
N LEU A 6 -4.45 2.53 -1.23
CA LEU A 6 -3.08 2.66 -1.72
C LEU A 6 -2.30 3.60 -0.80
N TYR A 7 -1.31 3.04 -0.08
CA TYR A 7 -0.53 3.81 0.87
C TYR A 7 0.41 4.81 0.18
N CYS A 8 0.46 6.03 0.69
CA CYS A 8 1.27 7.14 0.21
C CYS A 8 2.22 7.58 1.33
N THR A 9 3.47 7.80 1.00
CA THR A 9 4.47 8.26 1.97
C THR A 9 5.57 9.03 1.28
N ASP A 10 6.30 9.83 2.06
CA ASP A 10 7.55 10.41 1.58
C ASP A 10 8.50 9.32 1.07
N THR A 11 9.26 9.64 0.04
CA THR A 11 10.26 8.75 -0.60
C THR A 11 9.70 7.48 -1.25
N MET A 12 8.38 7.36 -1.39
CA MET A 12 7.81 6.29 -2.23
C MET A 12 8.32 6.40 -3.66
N ILE A 13 8.65 5.28 -4.28
CA ILE A 13 9.30 5.23 -5.59
C ILE A 13 8.30 5.61 -6.69
N ASP A 14 8.59 6.69 -7.43
CA ASP A 14 7.67 7.29 -8.41
C ASP A 14 7.21 6.30 -9.48
N SER A 15 8.14 5.53 -10.04
CA SER A 15 7.83 4.57 -11.10
C SER A 15 6.91 3.47 -10.59
N THR A 16 7.24 2.86 -9.44
CA THR A 16 6.40 1.85 -8.79
C THR A 16 5.02 2.41 -8.47
N TYR A 17 4.95 3.61 -7.91
CA TYR A 17 3.69 4.25 -7.54
C TYR A 17 2.82 4.58 -8.76
N ALA A 18 3.41 5.12 -9.82
CA ALA A 18 2.72 5.39 -11.07
C ALA A 18 2.17 4.10 -11.72
N HIS A 19 2.96 3.02 -11.72
CA HIS A 19 2.49 1.72 -12.20
C HIS A 19 1.32 1.19 -11.38
N LEU A 20 1.38 1.27 -10.05
CA LEU A 20 0.28 0.87 -9.17
C LEU A 20 -1.00 1.64 -9.48
N LEU A 21 -0.94 2.98 -9.59
CA LEU A 21 -2.09 3.81 -9.95
C LEU A 21 -2.72 3.36 -11.27
N VAL A 22 -1.89 3.18 -12.30
CA VAL A 22 -2.36 2.86 -13.65
C VAL A 22 -2.89 1.44 -13.75
N ASP A 23 -2.16 0.45 -13.25
CA ASP A 23 -2.48 -0.96 -13.46
C ASP A 23 -3.61 -1.44 -12.55
N LEU A 24 -3.72 -0.94 -11.31
CA LEU A 24 -4.86 -1.22 -10.45
C LEU A 24 -6.15 -0.60 -11.01
N ALA A 25 -6.10 0.64 -11.50
CA ALA A 25 -7.25 1.29 -12.13
C ALA A 25 -7.67 0.57 -13.42
N ARG A 26 -6.72 0.19 -14.28
CA ARG A 26 -6.99 -0.59 -15.51
C ARG A 26 -7.59 -1.96 -15.22
N ALA A 27 -7.19 -2.59 -14.12
CA ALA A 27 -7.75 -3.86 -13.66
C ALA A 27 -9.16 -3.71 -13.03
N GLY A 28 -9.66 -2.48 -12.87
CA GLY A 28 -11.00 -2.20 -12.36
C GLY A 28 -11.07 -1.94 -10.85
N GLY A 29 -9.95 -1.61 -10.21
CA GLY A 29 -9.90 -1.24 -8.79
C GLY A 29 -10.38 0.19 -8.55
N GLU A 30 -11.09 0.40 -7.44
CA GLU A 30 -11.42 1.73 -6.92
C GLU A 30 -10.36 2.13 -5.90
N LEU A 31 -9.53 3.12 -6.23
CA LEU A 31 -8.41 3.53 -5.40
C LEU A 31 -8.84 4.60 -4.37
N VAL A 32 -8.32 4.47 -3.15
CA VAL A 32 -8.33 5.53 -2.13
C VAL A 32 -6.88 5.73 -1.69
N LEU A 33 -6.36 6.93 -1.87
CA LEU A 33 -5.01 7.28 -1.43
C LEU A 33 -5.00 7.46 0.09
N VAL A 34 -4.14 6.70 0.78
CA VAL A 34 -4.08 6.68 2.25
C VAL A 34 -2.70 7.08 2.73
N GLY A 35 -2.60 8.00 3.69
CA GLY A 35 -1.32 8.46 4.23
C GLY A 35 -1.27 8.45 5.76
N ASP A 36 -0.10 8.72 6.33
CA ASP A 36 0.06 8.97 7.77
C ASP A 36 -0.43 10.38 8.12
N GLY A 37 -1.74 10.59 7.97
CA GLY A 37 -2.38 11.90 7.96
C GLY A 37 -2.81 12.32 6.56
N LEU A 38 -3.20 13.59 6.41
CA LEU A 38 -3.71 14.18 5.17
C LEU A 38 -2.76 15.19 4.54
N ASP A 39 -1.60 15.40 5.15
CA ASP A 39 -0.59 16.31 4.61
C ASP A 39 -0.01 15.75 3.30
N THR A 40 0.29 16.64 2.35
CA THR A 40 0.91 16.25 1.08
C THR A 40 2.29 15.65 1.34
N VAL A 41 2.51 14.43 0.84
CA VAL A 41 3.80 13.74 0.84
C VAL A 41 4.55 13.99 -0.47
N ARG A 42 5.88 13.78 -0.45
CA ARG A 42 6.76 13.90 -1.62
C ARG A 42 7.34 12.53 -1.98
N SER A 43 7.04 12.04 -3.18
CA SER A 43 7.70 10.86 -3.72
C SER A 43 9.22 11.05 -3.82
N LEU A 44 9.96 9.97 -4.12
CA LEU A 44 11.42 10.01 -4.24
C LEU A 44 11.92 11.07 -5.25
N GLY A 45 11.23 11.21 -6.39
CA GLY A 45 11.48 12.21 -7.43
C GLY A 45 10.85 13.58 -7.16
N GLY A 46 10.16 13.76 -6.03
CA GLY A 46 9.62 15.04 -5.56
C GLY A 46 8.19 15.36 -6.01
N LEU A 47 7.47 14.42 -6.63
CA LEU A 47 6.07 14.61 -7.00
C LEU A 47 5.20 14.76 -5.73
N PRO A 48 4.34 15.78 -5.66
CA PRO A 48 3.38 15.91 -4.57
C PRO A 48 2.25 14.88 -4.71
N VAL A 49 1.95 14.16 -3.63
CA VAL A 49 0.76 13.31 -3.53
C VAL A 49 0.03 13.64 -2.24
N THR A 50 -1.28 13.91 -2.33
CA THR A 50 -2.10 14.24 -1.17
C THR A 50 -3.00 13.05 -0.85
N PRO A 51 -2.89 12.47 0.36
CA PRO A 51 -3.80 11.43 0.80
C PRO A 51 -5.25 11.90 0.83
N GLU A 52 -6.17 11.02 0.46
CA GLU A 52 -7.61 11.23 0.57
C GLU A 52 -8.14 10.81 1.96
N ALA A 53 -7.44 9.87 2.60
CA ALA A 53 -7.79 9.37 3.90
C ALA A 53 -6.56 9.11 4.78
N ASP A 54 -6.80 9.15 6.09
CA ASP A 54 -5.80 8.83 7.08
C ASP A 54 -5.67 7.31 7.29
N LEU A 55 -4.46 6.83 7.52
CA LEU A 55 -4.13 5.41 7.69
C LEU A 55 -4.93 4.73 8.82
N GLY A 56 -5.25 5.45 9.89
CA GLY A 56 -6.09 4.93 10.97
C GLY A 56 -7.53 4.65 10.54
N ALA A 57 -8.00 5.23 9.44
CA ALA A 57 -9.34 5.04 8.91
C ALA A 57 -9.47 3.80 8.01
N VAL A 58 -8.37 3.15 7.59
CA VAL A 58 -8.38 2.03 6.61
C VAL A 58 -9.45 0.99 6.91
N THR A 59 -9.57 0.56 8.17
CA THR A 59 -10.55 -0.46 8.56
C THR A 59 -12.00 0.03 8.50
N ALA A 60 -12.25 1.33 8.69
CA ALA A 60 -13.56 1.95 8.60
C ALA A 60 -13.96 2.29 7.16
N LEU A 61 -13.00 2.40 6.24
CA LEU A 61 -13.23 2.69 4.82
C LEU A 61 -13.87 1.52 4.06
N GLY A 62 -13.95 0.32 4.66
CA GLY A 62 -14.46 -0.87 4.00
C GLY A 62 -13.65 -1.25 2.77
N VAL A 63 -12.32 -1.09 2.84
CA VAL A 63 -11.42 -1.52 1.75
C VAL A 63 -11.26 -3.03 1.76
N ASP A 64 -11.13 -3.58 0.57
CA ASP A 64 -10.92 -5.01 0.35
C ASP A 64 -9.43 -5.39 0.45
N VAL A 65 -8.52 -4.43 0.33
CA VAL A 65 -7.07 -4.65 0.39
C VAL A 65 -6.30 -3.37 0.70
N LEU A 66 -5.23 -3.49 1.49
CA LEU A 66 -4.23 -2.45 1.70
C LEU A 66 -3.00 -2.75 0.82
N VAL A 67 -2.69 -1.84 -0.11
CA VAL A 67 -1.52 -1.90 -1.00
C VAL A 67 -0.42 -0.96 -0.51
N VAL A 68 0.79 -1.46 -0.36
CA VAL A 68 1.96 -0.70 0.10
C VAL A 68 3.05 -0.66 -0.98
N PRO A 69 3.40 0.54 -1.50
CA PRO A 69 4.53 0.70 -2.42
C PRO A 69 5.86 0.68 -1.68
N GLY A 70 6.94 0.39 -2.39
CA GLY A 70 8.30 0.59 -1.91
C GLY A 70 8.64 2.05 -1.64
N ALA A 71 9.42 2.29 -0.59
CA ALA A 71 9.93 3.60 -0.20
C ALA A 71 11.31 3.46 0.47
N ASP A 72 12.23 4.39 0.20
CA ASP A 72 13.58 4.39 0.78
C ASP A 72 13.56 4.63 2.30
N SER A 73 12.54 5.35 2.79
CA SER A 73 12.40 5.69 4.20
C SER A 73 12.12 4.49 5.11
N TYR A 74 11.71 3.33 4.58
CA TYR A 74 11.33 2.17 5.41
C TYR A 74 12.45 1.60 6.30
N VAL A 75 13.70 2.05 6.12
CA VAL A 75 14.81 1.75 7.04
C VAL A 75 14.60 2.27 8.48
N ARG A 76 13.76 3.29 8.67
CA ARG A 76 13.43 3.85 10.00
C ARG A 76 12.05 4.51 10.01
N GLY A 77 11.47 4.79 11.18
CA GLY A 77 10.14 5.42 11.27
C GLY A 77 9.02 4.51 10.76
N HIS A 78 7.86 5.09 10.39
CA HIS A 78 6.67 4.36 9.90
C HIS A 78 6.06 3.36 10.90
N GLU A 79 6.21 3.59 12.21
CA GLU A 79 5.67 2.72 13.25
C GLU A 79 4.14 2.58 13.15
N ARG A 80 3.47 3.62 12.66
CA ARG A 80 2.03 3.60 12.41
C ARG A 80 1.65 2.67 11.27
N LEU A 81 2.39 2.68 10.16
CA LEU A 81 2.23 1.72 9.07
C LEU A 81 2.51 0.29 9.55
N VAL A 82 3.63 0.07 10.24
CA VAL A 82 4.00 -1.24 10.79
C VAL A 82 2.89 -1.80 11.67
N ARG A 83 2.30 -0.97 12.55
CA ARG A 83 1.17 -1.37 13.39
C ARG A 83 -0.08 -1.66 12.56
N THR A 84 -0.41 -0.78 11.62
CA THR A 84 -1.61 -0.91 10.77
C THR A 84 -1.56 -2.20 9.95
N LEU A 85 -0.40 -2.55 9.38
CA LEU A 85 -0.22 -3.80 8.62
C LEU A 85 -0.57 -5.03 9.45
N ARG A 86 -0.14 -5.06 10.71
CA ARG A 86 -0.50 -6.16 11.64
C ARG A 86 -2.00 -6.15 11.95
N GLU A 87 -2.58 -4.98 12.22
CA GLU A 87 -3.99 -4.84 12.57
C GLU A 87 -4.93 -5.25 11.44
N VAL A 88 -4.68 -4.79 10.21
CA VAL A 88 -5.51 -5.15 9.05
C VAL A 88 -5.38 -6.64 8.73
N ARG A 89 -4.17 -7.21 8.86
CA ARG A 89 -3.93 -8.65 8.67
C ARG A 89 -4.68 -9.49 9.70
N LEU A 90 -4.64 -9.11 10.98
CA LEU A 90 -5.40 -9.77 12.05
C LEU A 90 -6.91 -9.71 11.83
N ARG A 91 -7.40 -8.67 11.15
CA ARG A 91 -8.81 -8.51 10.76
C ARG A 91 -9.18 -9.22 9.47
N GLY A 92 -8.24 -9.93 8.86
CA GLY A 92 -8.44 -10.67 7.62
C GLY A 92 -8.46 -9.80 6.37
N ILE A 93 -8.16 -8.51 6.46
CA ILE A 93 -8.00 -7.65 5.28
C ILE A 93 -6.65 -8.02 4.62
N PRO A 94 -6.65 -8.42 3.34
CA PRO A 94 -5.45 -8.66 2.57
C PRO A 94 -4.46 -7.48 2.62
N VAL A 95 -3.18 -7.82 2.73
CA VAL A 95 -2.06 -6.89 2.54
C VAL A 95 -1.39 -7.26 1.23
N ALA A 96 -1.13 -6.27 0.40
CA ALA A 96 -0.35 -6.43 -0.81
C ALA A 96 0.81 -5.43 -0.82
N ALA A 97 1.99 -5.85 -1.28
CA ALA A 97 3.15 -4.98 -1.32
C ALA A 97 4.06 -5.28 -2.52
N ILE A 98 4.60 -4.22 -3.12
CA ILE A 98 5.58 -4.30 -4.20
C ILE A 98 6.76 -3.38 -3.88
N GLY A 99 7.97 -3.93 -3.86
CA GLY A 99 9.18 -3.19 -3.46
C GLY A 99 9.23 -2.77 -1.99
N ALA A 100 8.36 -3.30 -1.12
CA ALA A 100 8.21 -2.89 0.28
C ALA A 100 8.63 -3.97 1.30
N ALA A 101 9.53 -4.88 0.91
CA ALA A 101 9.94 -6.01 1.76
C ALA A 101 10.39 -5.58 3.17
N LEU A 102 11.14 -4.47 3.28
CA LEU A 102 11.67 -4.02 4.56
C LEU A 102 10.58 -3.64 5.58
N VAL A 103 9.49 -3.00 5.15
CA VAL A 103 8.40 -2.66 6.08
C VAL A 103 7.56 -3.88 6.44
N LEU A 104 7.43 -4.86 5.52
CA LEU A 104 6.81 -6.14 5.80
C LEU A 104 7.61 -6.92 6.86
N GLU A 105 8.93 -6.99 6.72
CA GLU A 105 9.82 -7.60 7.72
C GLU A 105 9.65 -6.96 9.09
N ARG A 106 9.66 -5.62 9.15
CA ARG A 106 9.42 -4.88 10.40
C ARG A 106 8.03 -5.13 10.98
N ALA A 107 7.04 -5.41 10.14
CA ALA A 107 5.69 -5.82 10.56
C ALA A 107 5.61 -7.31 10.99
N GLY A 108 6.63 -8.12 10.72
CA GLY A 108 6.60 -9.57 10.95
C GLY A 108 5.80 -10.32 9.88
N LEU A 109 5.66 -9.72 8.69
CA LEU A 109 4.87 -10.22 7.56
C LEU A 109 5.72 -10.57 6.33
N GLY A 110 7.05 -10.50 6.42
CA GLY A 110 7.95 -10.74 5.28
C GLY A 110 7.81 -12.14 4.66
N GLU A 111 7.55 -13.14 5.50
CA GLU A 111 7.34 -14.54 5.11
C GLU A 111 5.87 -14.99 5.25
N ASP A 112 4.91 -14.06 5.47
CA ASP A 112 3.49 -14.43 5.57
C ASP A 112 2.96 -14.80 4.16
N PRO A 113 2.58 -16.08 3.93
CA PRO A 113 2.15 -16.54 2.61
C PRO A 113 0.82 -15.92 2.14
N ALA A 114 0.11 -15.23 3.02
CA ALA A 114 -1.11 -14.51 2.68
C ALA A 114 -0.85 -13.06 2.22
N VAL A 115 0.38 -12.55 2.35
CA VAL A 115 0.74 -11.26 1.77
C VAL A 115 0.91 -11.42 0.27
N ILE A 116 0.27 -10.54 -0.50
CA ILE A 116 0.37 -10.53 -1.95
C ILE A 116 1.61 -9.73 -2.33
N THR A 117 2.59 -10.41 -2.91
CA THR A 117 3.76 -9.77 -3.51
C THR A 117 3.89 -10.21 -4.97
N ASP A 118 4.55 -9.38 -5.76
CA ASP A 118 4.99 -9.66 -7.12
C ASP A 118 6.01 -8.57 -7.52
N ASP A 119 6.96 -8.88 -8.40
CA ASP A 119 7.94 -7.93 -8.93
C ASP A 119 7.45 -7.27 -10.24
N ASP A 120 6.44 -7.85 -10.90
CA ASP A 120 5.80 -7.31 -12.09
C ASP A 120 4.52 -6.55 -11.72
N PRO A 121 4.42 -5.24 -11.99
CA PRO A 121 3.27 -4.43 -11.58
C PRO A 121 1.92 -4.89 -12.16
N ALA A 122 1.90 -5.41 -13.39
CA ALA A 122 0.66 -5.85 -14.03
C ALA A 122 0.14 -7.16 -13.43
N ARG A 123 1.03 -8.13 -13.18
CA ARG A 123 0.68 -9.36 -12.44
C ARG A 123 0.30 -9.03 -11.00
N PHE A 124 1.03 -8.12 -10.35
CA PHE A 124 0.70 -7.63 -9.01
C PHE A 124 -0.74 -7.15 -8.95
N ALA A 125 -1.11 -6.22 -9.83
CA ALA A 125 -2.48 -5.68 -9.90
C ALA A 125 -3.52 -6.79 -10.11
N ALA A 126 -3.30 -7.70 -11.06
CA ALA A 126 -4.21 -8.81 -11.29
C ALA A 126 -4.37 -9.74 -10.06
N ARG A 127 -3.32 -9.91 -9.24
CA ARG A 127 -3.38 -10.68 -7.99
C ARG A 127 -4.14 -9.94 -6.90
N VAL A 128 -3.92 -8.63 -6.76
CA VAL A 128 -4.65 -7.76 -5.81
C VAL A 128 -6.16 -7.83 -6.06
N LEU A 129 -6.58 -7.68 -7.31
CA LEU A 129 -8.00 -7.69 -7.70
C LEU A 129 -8.69 -9.05 -7.55
N ARG A 130 -7.93 -10.15 -7.44
CA ARG A 130 -8.49 -11.49 -7.17
C ARG A 130 -8.66 -11.77 -5.68
N ALA A 131 -8.00 -11.01 -4.83
CA ALA A 131 -7.97 -11.23 -3.39
C ALA A 131 -9.01 -10.41 -2.62
N GLY A 132 -9.50 -9.31 -3.21
CA GLY A 132 -10.57 -8.48 -2.67
C GLY A 132 -11.83 -8.57 -3.51
#